data_AF-A0A257SHL9-F1
#
_entry.id   AF-A0A257SHL9-F1
#
_cell.length_a   1.000
_cell.length_b   1.000
_cell.length_c   1.000
_cell.angle_alpha   90.00
_cell.angle_beta   90.00
_cell.angle_gamma   90.00
#
_symmetry.space_group_name_H-M   'P 1'
#
loop_
_entity.id
_entity.type
_entity.pdbx_description
1 polymer ?
#
loop_
_entity_poly.entity_id
_entity_poly.type
_entity_poly.pdbx_seq_one_letter_code
_entity_poly.pdbx_strand_id
1 'polypeptide(L)'
;MHADAFPLRTVRGSTVWALSEKGASNEAARWLAKTQNAADPILADVQGGQHNPLLNQVLLNLSQTAAMNSAASAADVMIRGLAGVEDLHNAQVQHANFVVLRAPDVPSMLVETAFISNPEEEQHLRDPAFRDLLAHTMRDAIVAHFVKAPPAGSCWSSAQHVVSHEESLADVAKRYGVNARILRLANHLDGREAFAGQRLRVPIMGA
;
A
#
# COMPACT_ATOMS: atom_id res chain seq x y z
N MET A 1 -7.38 7.05 0.09
CA MET A 1 -8.29 5.89 0.04
C MET A 1 -9.53 6.35 -0.70
N HIS A 2 -10.01 5.55 -1.65
CA HIS A 2 -11.14 5.87 -2.51
C HIS A 2 -12.08 4.67 -2.58
N ALA A 3 -13.32 4.95 -3.00
CA ALA A 3 -14.32 3.96 -3.35
C ALA A 3 -15.07 4.45 -4.59
N ASP A 4 -14.36 4.55 -5.70
CA ASP A 4 -14.82 5.28 -6.87
C ASP A 4 -15.96 4.58 -7.64
N ALA A 5 -16.59 5.32 -8.55
CA ALA A 5 -17.57 4.76 -9.47
C ALA A 5 -16.92 4.43 -10.82
N PHE A 6 -17.06 3.19 -11.28
CA PHE A 6 -16.70 2.78 -12.63
C PHE A 6 -17.93 2.77 -13.56
N PRO A 7 -17.83 3.14 -14.86
CA PRO A 7 -18.96 3.16 -15.78
C PRO A 7 -19.69 1.82 -15.90
N LEU A 8 -18.92 0.73 -15.86
CA LEU A 8 -19.46 -0.62 -15.85
C LEU A 8 -19.72 -1.07 -14.40
N ARG A 9 -20.99 -1.17 -14.01
CA ARG A 9 -21.44 -1.52 -12.66
C ARG A 9 -21.10 -2.95 -12.20
N THR A 10 -20.57 -3.79 -13.09
CA THR A 10 -20.11 -5.15 -12.74
C THR A 10 -18.65 -5.18 -12.29
N VAL A 11 -17.90 -4.08 -12.46
CA VAL A 11 -16.54 -3.97 -11.94
C VAL A 11 -16.60 -4.00 -10.40
N ARG A 12 -15.67 -4.75 -9.79
CA ARG A 12 -15.60 -4.96 -8.35
C ARG A 12 -14.19 -5.30 -7.92
N GLY A 13 -13.92 -5.21 -6.63
CA GLY A 13 -12.67 -5.59 -6.00
C GLY A 13 -11.68 -4.46 -5.89
N SER A 14 -10.72 -4.65 -4.99
CA SER A 14 -9.72 -3.63 -4.68
C SER A 14 -8.71 -3.40 -5.81
N THR A 15 -8.19 -2.17 -5.90
CA THR A 15 -7.04 -1.82 -6.75
C THR A 15 -6.09 -0.89 -5.99
N VAL A 16 -4.79 -1.10 -6.15
CA VAL A 16 -3.77 -0.21 -5.60
C VAL A 16 -3.03 0.48 -6.74
N TRP A 17 -2.90 1.80 -6.63
CA TRP A 17 -2.28 2.68 -7.60
C TRP A 17 -1.03 3.36 -7.04
N ALA A 18 0.02 3.42 -7.85
CA ALA A 18 1.22 4.20 -7.58
C ALA A 18 1.48 5.24 -8.69
N LEU A 19 2.18 6.31 -8.35
CA LEU A 19 2.46 7.39 -9.30
C LEU A 19 3.29 6.87 -10.49
N SER A 20 2.92 7.31 -11.70
CA SER A 20 3.79 7.27 -12.87
C SER A 20 3.66 8.56 -13.67
N GLU A 21 4.80 9.24 -13.85
CA GLU A 21 4.88 10.48 -14.65
C GLU A 21 4.98 10.19 -16.16
N LYS A 22 5.44 9.00 -16.54
CA LYS A 22 5.78 8.65 -17.92
C LYS A 22 4.66 7.93 -18.67
N GLY A 23 3.59 7.52 -18.00
CA GLY A 23 2.46 6.83 -18.62
C GLY A 23 1.59 6.06 -17.64
N ALA A 24 0.38 5.71 -18.08
CA ALA A 24 -0.54 4.88 -17.30
C ALA A 24 -0.45 3.42 -17.74
N SER A 25 -0.74 2.47 -16.84
CA SER A 25 -0.69 1.02 -17.14
C SER A 25 -1.63 0.61 -18.26
N ASN A 26 -2.79 1.28 -18.40
CA ASN A 26 -3.78 1.04 -19.44
C ASN A 26 -4.71 2.28 -19.61
N GLU A 27 -5.69 2.21 -20.51
CA GLU A 27 -6.64 3.31 -20.72
C GLU A 27 -7.59 3.53 -19.54
N ALA A 28 -7.99 2.47 -18.82
CA ALA A 28 -8.83 2.60 -17.63
C ALA A 28 -8.10 3.37 -16.51
N ALA A 29 -6.81 3.08 -16.32
CA ALA A 29 -5.90 3.79 -15.43
C ALA A 29 -5.78 5.27 -15.79
N ARG A 30 -5.62 5.57 -17.09
CA ARG A 30 -5.53 6.96 -17.58
C ARG A 30 -6.84 7.71 -17.38
N TRP A 31 -7.96 7.07 -17.66
CA TRP A 31 -9.30 7.64 -17.48
C TRP A 31 -9.55 7.95 -16.01
N LEU A 32 -9.25 7.00 -15.10
CA LEU A 32 -9.46 7.17 -13.66
C LEU A 32 -8.59 8.30 -13.10
N ALA A 33 -7.32 8.38 -13.48
CA ALA A 33 -6.47 9.49 -13.05
C ALA A 33 -7.02 10.84 -13.54
N LYS A 34 -7.53 10.91 -14.79
CA LYS A 34 -8.12 12.14 -15.32
C LYS A 34 -9.38 12.55 -14.54
N THR A 35 -10.27 11.61 -14.22
CA THR A 35 -11.49 11.91 -13.47
C THR A 35 -11.18 12.32 -12.03
N GLN A 36 -10.26 11.62 -11.36
CA GLN A 36 -9.87 11.94 -9.98
C GLN A 36 -9.14 13.28 -9.88
N ASN A 37 -8.22 13.57 -10.79
CA ASN A 37 -7.51 14.86 -10.80
C ASN A 37 -8.47 16.04 -11.04
N ALA A 38 -9.56 15.84 -11.78
CA ALA A 38 -10.56 16.88 -12.04
C ALA A 38 -11.59 17.04 -10.91
N ALA A 39 -11.77 16.00 -10.08
CA ALA A 39 -12.74 16.00 -9.00
C ALA A 39 -12.26 16.75 -7.75
N ASP A 40 -10.95 16.92 -7.58
CA ASP A 40 -10.36 17.66 -6.45
C ASP A 40 -10.09 19.13 -6.85
N PRO A 41 -10.87 20.10 -6.33
CA PRO A 41 -10.72 21.52 -6.67
C PRO A 41 -9.37 22.10 -6.24
N ILE A 42 -8.72 21.52 -5.23
CA ILE A 42 -7.40 21.95 -4.75
C ILE A 42 -6.32 21.51 -5.75
N LEU A 43 -6.51 20.36 -6.41
CA LEU A 43 -5.56 19.79 -7.36
C LEU A 43 -5.79 20.26 -8.81
N ALA A 44 -7.00 20.76 -9.11
CA ALA A 44 -7.34 21.30 -10.43
C ALA A 44 -6.46 22.49 -10.85
N ASP A 45 -5.90 23.23 -9.89
CA ASP A 45 -5.07 24.44 -10.12
C ASP A 45 -3.56 24.22 -9.88
N VAL A 46 -3.12 23.01 -9.48
CA VAL A 46 -1.69 22.70 -9.28
C VAL A 46 -1.05 22.33 -10.62
N GLN A 47 -0.98 23.30 -11.53
CA GLN A 47 -0.08 23.23 -12.67
C GLN A 47 1.34 23.62 -12.22
N GLY A 48 2.18 22.60 -12.01
CA GLY A 48 3.63 22.66 -12.16
C GLY A 48 4.32 23.84 -11.47
N GLY A 49 4.59 23.70 -10.17
CA GLY A 49 5.49 24.59 -9.45
C GLY A 49 6.87 24.65 -10.13
N GLN A 50 7.21 25.84 -10.61
CA GLN A 50 8.40 26.22 -11.37
C GLN A 50 9.74 26.04 -10.60
N HIS A 51 10.81 25.84 -11.38
CA HIS A 51 12.19 25.45 -11.01
C HIS A 51 13.15 26.61 -10.67
N ASN A 52 14.10 26.43 -9.72
CA ASN A 52 15.61 26.57 -9.79
C ASN A 52 16.27 26.68 -8.38
N PRO A 53 17.60 26.42 -8.14
CA PRO A 53 18.72 26.14 -9.06
C PRO A 53 19.41 24.76 -8.90
N LEU A 54 20.10 24.35 -9.97
CA LEU A 54 20.67 23.03 -10.31
C LEU A 54 21.22 22.09 -9.21
N LEU A 55 21.79 22.59 -8.11
CA LEU A 55 22.35 21.72 -7.06
C LEU A 55 21.26 21.07 -6.19
N ASN A 56 20.15 21.78 -5.99
CA ASN A 56 18.98 21.24 -5.30
C ASN A 56 18.19 20.27 -6.18
N GLN A 57 18.30 20.36 -7.51
CA GLN A 57 17.55 19.50 -8.43
C GLN A 57 18.01 18.04 -8.35
N VAL A 58 19.31 17.78 -8.20
CA VAL A 58 19.79 16.39 -8.07
C VAL A 58 19.30 15.77 -6.76
N LEU A 59 19.46 16.46 -5.63
CA LEU A 59 18.99 15.97 -4.33
C LEU A 59 17.46 15.80 -4.31
N LEU A 60 16.73 16.74 -4.90
CA LEU A 60 15.28 16.66 -5.06
C LEU A 60 14.87 15.46 -5.92
N ASN A 61 15.50 15.27 -7.08
CA ASN A 61 15.23 14.14 -7.96
C ASN A 61 15.56 12.80 -7.29
N LEU A 62 16.63 12.73 -6.49
CA LEU A 62 16.98 11.55 -5.70
C LEU A 62 15.92 11.28 -4.62
N SER A 63 15.48 12.32 -3.90
CA SER A 63 14.41 12.22 -2.92
C SER A 63 13.10 11.74 -3.56
N GLN A 64 12.72 12.32 -4.69
CA GLN A 64 11.53 11.93 -5.43
C GLN A 64 11.63 10.49 -5.93
N THR A 65 12.77 10.11 -6.49
CA THR A 65 13.02 8.73 -6.93
C THR A 65 12.93 7.75 -5.75
N ALA A 66 13.50 8.10 -4.59
CA ALA A 66 13.43 7.29 -3.38
C ALA A 66 11.99 7.17 -2.87
N ALA A 67 11.23 8.27 -2.84
CA ALA A 67 9.83 8.29 -2.46
C ALA A 67 8.97 7.43 -3.40
N MET A 68 9.17 7.54 -4.72
CA MET A 68 8.48 6.72 -5.73
C MET A 68 8.80 5.23 -5.60
N ASN A 69 10.08 4.88 -5.41
CA ASN A 69 10.50 3.49 -5.22
C ASN A 69 9.93 2.90 -3.92
N SER A 70 9.95 3.67 -2.83
CA SER A 70 9.34 3.27 -1.57
C SER A 70 7.82 3.12 -1.71
N ALA A 71 7.15 4.03 -2.43
CA ALA A 71 5.72 3.98 -2.68
C ALA A 71 5.33 2.74 -3.50
N ALA A 72 6.07 2.42 -4.57
CA ALA A 72 5.87 1.23 -5.37
C ALA A 72 6.05 -0.05 -4.53
N SER A 73 7.09 -0.11 -3.69
CA SER A 73 7.30 -1.26 -2.80
C SER A 73 6.20 -1.40 -1.76
N ALA A 74 5.72 -0.28 -1.19
CA ALA A 74 4.61 -0.27 -0.25
C ALA A 74 3.30 -0.71 -0.92
N ALA A 75 3.03 -0.24 -2.14
CA ALA A 75 1.88 -0.63 -2.94
C ALA A 75 1.87 -2.14 -3.24
N ASP A 76 3.04 -2.73 -3.53
CA ASP A 76 3.17 -4.19 -3.73
C ASP A 76 2.81 -4.98 -2.47
N VAL A 77 3.20 -4.49 -1.30
CA VAL A 77 2.82 -5.13 -0.02
C VAL A 77 1.33 -4.96 0.24
N MET A 78 0.79 -3.77 -0.04
CA MET A 78 -0.63 -3.45 0.10
C MET A 78 -1.52 -4.37 -0.73
N ILE A 79 -1.25 -4.50 -2.04
CA ILE A 79 -2.09 -5.32 -2.93
C ILE A 79 -2.08 -6.80 -2.51
N ARG A 80 -0.94 -7.33 -2.06
CA ARG A 80 -0.85 -8.70 -1.50
C ARG A 80 -1.61 -8.87 -0.19
N GLY A 81 -1.67 -7.82 0.64
CA GLY A 81 -2.47 -7.80 1.86
C GLY A 81 -3.96 -7.95 1.54
N LEU A 82 -4.44 -7.09 0.64
CA LEU A 82 -5.84 -7.05 0.17
C LEU A 82 -6.25 -8.36 -0.53
N ALA A 83 -5.34 -8.96 -1.32
CA ALA A 83 -5.58 -10.16 -2.12
C ALA A 83 -6.10 -11.39 -1.37
N GLY A 84 -5.97 -11.47 -0.05
CA GLY A 84 -6.55 -12.59 0.69
C GLY A 84 -7.50 -12.15 1.78
N VAL A 85 -8.18 -11.05 1.53
CA VAL A 85 -9.32 -10.54 2.30
C VAL A 85 -10.52 -10.35 1.37
N GLU A 86 -10.28 -9.92 0.13
CA GLU A 86 -11.31 -9.70 -0.89
C GLU A 86 -10.81 -10.02 -2.31
N ASP A 87 -11.73 -10.03 -3.27
CA ASP A 87 -11.40 -10.11 -4.69
C ASP A 87 -10.63 -8.85 -5.13
N LEU A 88 -9.63 -9.02 -5.98
CA LEU A 88 -8.92 -7.90 -6.59
C LEU A 88 -9.47 -7.64 -7.99
N HIS A 89 -9.72 -6.36 -8.31
CA HIS A 89 -9.98 -5.98 -9.70
C HIS A 89 -8.70 -6.16 -10.55
N ASN A 90 -7.54 -5.81 -9.98
CA ASN A 90 -6.23 -6.05 -10.56
C ASN A 90 -5.29 -6.71 -9.54
N ALA A 91 -4.72 -7.85 -9.91
CA ALA A 91 -3.77 -8.57 -9.05
C ALA A 91 -2.42 -7.85 -8.88
N GLN A 92 -2.14 -6.85 -9.73
CA GLN A 92 -0.88 -6.09 -9.73
C GLN A 92 -1.14 -4.62 -9.46
N VAL A 93 -0.15 -3.95 -8.85
CA VAL A 93 -0.15 -2.50 -8.69
C VAL A 93 -0.29 -1.84 -10.06
N GLN A 94 -1.23 -0.90 -10.14
CA GLN A 94 -1.45 -0.12 -11.34
C GLN A 94 -0.75 1.23 -11.23
N HIS A 95 -0.44 1.84 -12.36
CA HIS A 95 0.28 3.10 -12.41
C HIS A 95 -0.48 4.12 -13.24
N ALA A 96 -0.58 5.35 -12.74
CA ALA A 96 -1.09 6.48 -13.50
C ALA A 96 -0.63 7.81 -12.87
N ASN A 97 -0.91 8.91 -13.56
CA ASN A 97 -0.47 10.24 -13.18
C ASN A 97 -1.47 10.95 -12.27
N PHE A 98 -1.68 10.39 -11.07
CA PHE A 98 -2.53 11.00 -10.04
C PHE A 98 -1.81 12.18 -9.38
N VAL A 99 -2.42 13.36 -9.39
CA VAL A 99 -1.82 14.59 -8.81
C VAL A 99 -1.66 14.45 -7.30
N VAL A 100 -2.62 13.81 -6.63
CA VAL A 100 -2.60 13.57 -5.17
C VAL A 100 -1.38 12.73 -4.72
N LEU A 101 -0.72 12.02 -5.64
CA LEU A 101 0.44 11.18 -5.35
C LEU A 101 1.79 11.85 -5.63
N ARG A 102 1.82 13.14 -6.02
CA ARG A 102 3.04 13.85 -6.46
C ARG A 102 3.89 14.48 -5.34
N ALA A 103 3.66 14.13 -4.08
CA ALA A 103 4.51 14.62 -3.00
C ALA A 103 5.99 14.23 -3.24
N PRO A 104 6.94 15.18 -3.28
CA PRO A 104 8.31 14.92 -3.74
C PRO A 104 9.18 14.14 -2.74
N ASP A 105 8.79 14.11 -1.47
CA ASP A 105 9.54 13.50 -0.36
C ASP A 105 8.68 12.53 0.47
N VAL A 106 7.41 12.34 0.10
CA VAL A 106 6.47 11.46 0.80
C VAL A 106 6.05 10.31 -0.12
N PRO A 107 6.40 9.05 0.21
CA PRO A 107 5.90 7.87 -0.49
C PRO A 107 4.36 7.84 -0.47
N SER A 108 3.73 7.87 -1.64
CA SER A 108 2.27 8.00 -1.76
C SER A 108 1.67 6.91 -2.66
N MET A 109 0.56 6.32 -2.22
CA MET A 109 -0.24 5.37 -3.02
C MET A 109 -1.73 5.71 -2.90
N LEU A 110 -2.52 5.35 -3.91
CA LEU A 110 -3.97 5.43 -3.87
C LEU A 110 -4.53 4.01 -3.79
N VAL A 111 -5.39 3.76 -2.81
CA VAL A 111 -6.10 2.47 -2.65
C VAL A 111 -7.56 2.70 -2.98
N GLU A 112 -8.04 2.05 -4.03
CA GLU A 112 -9.46 1.85 -4.32
C GLU A 112 -9.91 0.62 -3.56
N THR A 113 -10.71 0.80 -2.51
CA THR A 113 -11.12 -0.30 -1.64
C THR A 113 -12.26 -1.12 -2.24
N ALA A 114 -13.04 -0.52 -3.14
CA ALA A 114 -14.22 -1.09 -3.78
C ALA A 114 -14.78 -0.07 -4.79
N PHE A 115 -15.68 -0.49 -5.67
CA PHE A 115 -16.37 0.40 -6.59
C PHE A 115 -17.81 0.68 -6.16
N ILE A 116 -18.11 1.91 -5.73
CA ILE A 116 -19.46 2.29 -5.24
C ILE A 116 -20.55 2.19 -6.33
N SER A 117 -20.16 2.10 -7.61
CA SER A 117 -21.11 1.87 -8.70
C SER A 117 -21.65 0.43 -8.74
N ASN A 118 -20.97 -0.51 -8.07
CA ASN A 118 -21.39 -1.90 -7.92
C ASN A 118 -22.27 -2.05 -6.65
N PRO A 119 -23.53 -2.49 -6.78
CA PRO A 119 -24.44 -2.61 -5.64
C PRO A 119 -24.00 -3.59 -4.55
N GLU A 120 -23.28 -4.66 -4.90
CA GLU A 120 -22.75 -5.62 -3.91
C GLU A 120 -21.63 -4.96 -3.09
N GLU A 121 -20.74 -4.24 -3.76
CA GLU A 121 -19.64 -3.55 -3.09
C GLU A 121 -20.11 -2.34 -2.27
N GLU A 122 -21.14 -1.62 -2.73
CA GLU A 122 -21.80 -0.58 -1.94
C GLU A 122 -22.35 -1.15 -0.62
N GLN A 123 -22.94 -2.37 -0.66
CA GLN A 123 -23.43 -3.03 0.55
C GLN A 123 -22.28 -3.42 1.48
N HIS A 124 -21.18 -3.97 0.97
CA HIS A 124 -19.98 -4.25 1.78
C HIS A 124 -19.41 -2.98 2.41
N LEU A 125 -19.33 -1.87 1.67
CA LEU A 125 -18.84 -0.60 2.19
C LEU A 125 -19.71 -0.01 3.30
N ARG A 126 -21.00 -0.37 3.36
CA ARG A 126 -21.89 0.01 4.48
C ARG A 126 -21.69 -0.85 5.72
N ASP A 127 -21.11 -2.04 5.60
CA ASP A 127 -20.83 -2.93 6.73
C ASP A 127 -19.62 -2.41 7.54
N PRO A 128 -19.80 -2.09 8.84
CA PRO A 128 -18.68 -1.74 9.73
C PRO A 128 -17.61 -2.84 9.82
N ALA A 129 -17.99 -4.11 9.84
CA ALA A 129 -17.05 -5.21 10.00
C ALA A 129 -16.12 -5.33 8.78
N PHE A 130 -16.65 -5.14 7.58
CA PHE A 130 -15.85 -5.09 6.35
C PHE A 130 -14.87 -3.91 6.35
N ARG A 131 -15.34 -2.71 6.73
CA ARG A 131 -14.46 -1.52 6.83
C ARG A 131 -13.36 -1.70 7.87
N ASP A 132 -13.68 -2.30 9.01
CA ASP A 132 -12.68 -2.62 10.04
C ASP A 132 -11.65 -3.61 9.48
N LEU A 133 -12.09 -4.67 8.82
CA LEU A 133 -11.21 -5.66 8.20
C LEU A 133 -10.27 -5.02 7.16
N LEU A 134 -10.77 -4.14 6.30
CA LEU A 134 -9.97 -3.37 5.35
C LEU A 134 -8.96 -2.46 6.05
N ALA A 135 -9.39 -1.69 7.06
CA ALA A 135 -8.51 -0.79 7.81
C ALA A 135 -7.38 -1.54 8.51
N HIS A 136 -7.69 -2.68 9.14
CA HIS A 136 -6.70 -3.56 9.76
C HIS A 136 -5.71 -4.10 8.73
N THR A 137 -6.21 -4.55 7.58
CA THR A 137 -5.37 -5.07 6.47
C THR A 137 -4.43 -4.01 5.91
N MET A 138 -4.92 -2.79 5.71
CA MET A 138 -4.12 -1.67 5.22
C MET A 138 -3.04 -1.26 6.22
N ARG A 139 -3.39 -1.12 7.50
CA ARG A 139 -2.43 -0.86 8.59
C ARG A 139 -1.33 -1.92 8.60
N ASP A 140 -1.75 -3.16 8.57
CA ASP A 140 -0.89 -4.33 8.63
C ASP A 140 0.09 -4.36 7.44
N ALA A 141 -0.37 -4.03 6.23
CA ALA A 141 0.49 -3.91 5.05
C ALA A 141 1.49 -2.75 5.13
N ILE A 142 1.08 -1.60 5.69
CA ILE A 142 1.98 -0.45 5.92
C ILE A 142 3.09 -0.83 6.90
N VAL A 143 2.73 -1.51 8.00
CA VAL A 143 3.70 -2.04 8.97
C VAL A 143 4.68 -2.97 8.27
N ALA A 144 4.19 -3.94 7.49
CA ALA A 144 5.04 -4.88 6.76
C ALA A 144 6.01 -4.19 5.79
N HIS A 145 5.58 -3.12 5.11
CA HIS A 145 6.45 -2.34 4.23
C HIS A 145 7.62 -1.72 5.00
N PHE A 146 7.34 -0.99 6.09
CA PHE A 146 8.38 -0.34 6.89
C PHE A 146 9.29 -1.34 7.59
N VAL A 147 8.82 -2.57 7.79
CA VAL A 147 9.69 -3.63 8.29
C VAL A 147 10.62 -4.09 7.22
N LYS A 148 10.15 -4.28 5.98
CA LYS A 148 10.99 -4.67 4.87
C LYS A 148 12.05 -3.60 4.57
N ALA A 149 11.63 -2.34 4.53
CA ALA A 149 12.45 -1.18 4.19
C ALA A 149 12.26 -0.06 5.23
N PRO A 150 12.87 -0.17 6.42
CA PRO A 150 12.74 0.84 7.46
C PRO A 150 13.39 2.16 7.00
N PRO A 151 12.71 3.31 7.12
CA PRO A 151 13.32 4.59 6.84
C PRO A 151 14.52 4.81 7.77
N ALA A 152 15.60 5.38 7.23
CA ALA A 152 16.80 5.65 8.01
C ALA A 152 16.48 6.55 9.22
N GLY A 153 16.95 6.15 10.40
CA GLY A 153 16.70 6.90 11.64
C GLY A 153 15.26 6.85 12.17
N SER A 154 14.39 5.99 11.63
CA SER A 154 13.03 5.81 12.16
C SER A 154 12.97 4.83 13.33
N CYS A 155 11.89 4.89 14.11
CA CYS A 155 11.60 3.93 15.17
C CYS A 155 11.20 2.53 14.62
N TRP A 156 10.93 2.43 13.31
CA TRP A 156 10.67 1.16 12.66
C TRP A 156 11.95 0.34 12.63
N SER A 157 11.98 -0.70 13.45
CA SER A 157 13.07 -1.66 13.48
C SER A 157 12.51 -3.06 13.26
N SER A 158 13.41 -4.01 13.03
CA SER A 158 13.04 -5.41 12.98
C SER A 158 13.79 -6.17 14.05
N ALA A 159 13.05 -6.76 14.99
CA ALA A 159 13.61 -7.76 15.87
C ALA A 159 13.90 -9.03 15.06
N GLN A 160 14.97 -9.71 15.42
CA GLN A 160 15.21 -11.07 14.95
C GLN A 160 14.67 -12.02 16.03
N HIS A 161 13.77 -12.90 15.64
CA HIS A 161 13.20 -13.92 16.51
C HIS A 161 13.51 -15.31 15.96
N VAL A 162 14.02 -16.20 16.80
CA VAL A 162 14.27 -17.60 16.43
C VAL A 162 13.09 -18.42 16.93
N VAL A 163 12.38 -19.08 16.03
CA VAL A 163 11.20 -19.88 16.37
C VAL A 163 11.59 -21.05 17.25
N SER A 164 10.96 -21.16 18.42
CA SER A 164 11.18 -22.27 19.35
C SER A 164 10.53 -23.58 18.82
N HIS A 165 10.91 -24.73 19.38
CA HIS A 165 10.46 -26.05 18.91
C HIS A 165 8.93 -26.28 18.94
N GLU A 166 8.20 -25.52 19.76
CA GLU A 166 6.75 -25.63 19.96
C GLU A 166 6.01 -24.30 19.72
N GLU A 167 6.69 -23.31 19.14
CA GLU A 167 6.17 -21.97 18.96
C GLU A 167 5.62 -21.77 17.55
N SER A 168 4.34 -21.41 17.43
CA SER A 168 3.73 -21.12 16.13
C SER A 168 3.95 -19.68 15.70
N LEU A 169 3.71 -19.38 14.41
CA LEU A 169 3.70 -17.98 13.94
C LEU A 169 2.68 -17.12 14.69
N ALA A 170 1.56 -17.70 15.12
CA ALA A 170 0.54 -16.99 15.90
C ALA A 170 1.07 -16.61 17.29
N ASP A 171 1.86 -17.48 17.92
CA ASP A 171 2.47 -17.22 19.23
C ASP A 171 3.53 -16.11 19.16
N VAL A 172 4.40 -16.19 18.15
CA VAL A 172 5.38 -15.13 17.88
C VAL A 172 4.64 -13.81 17.63
N ALA A 173 3.63 -13.83 16.76
CA ALA A 173 2.88 -12.63 16.43
C ALA A 173 2.23 -12.00 17.66
N LYS A 174 1.59 -12.81 18.52
CA LYS A 174 1.01 -12.39 19.79
C LYS A 174 2.05 -11.79 20.74
N ARG A 175 3.25 -12.37 20.85
CA ARG A 175 4.33 -11.87 21.71
C ARG A 175 4.76 -10.46 21.34
N TYR A 176 4.87 -10.19 20.04
CA TYR A 176 5.34 -8.89 19.54
C TYR A 176 4.19 -7.92 19.23
N GLY A 177 2.94 -8.31 19.49
CA GLY A 177 1.76 -7.47 19.22
C GLY A 177 1.52 -7.23 17.73
N VAL A 178 1.96 -8.15 16.86
CA VAL A 178 1.79 -8.08 15.41
C VAL A 178 0.77 -9.10 14.92
N ASN A 179 0.21 -8.90 13.74
CA ASN A 179 -0.65 -9.90 13.11
C ASN A 179 0.19 -11.05 12.54
N ALA A 180 -0.21 -12.31 12.74
CA ALA A 180 0.48 -13.48 12.20
C ALA A 180 0.59 -13.45 10.67
N ARG A 181 -0.42 -12.89 9.99
CA ARG A 181 -0.38 -12.66 8.54
C ARG A 181 0.74 -11.70 8.14
N ILE A 182 1.00 -10.69 8.96
CA ILE A 182 2.09 -9.74 8.73
C ILE A 182 3.44 -10.36 8.99
N LEU A 183 3.55 -11.18 10.02
CA LEU A 183 4.76 -11.94 10.25
C LEU A 183 5.06 -12.88 9.06
N ARG A 184 4.03 -13.47 8.45
CA ARG A 184 4.17 -14.26 7.20
C ARG A 184 4.64 -13.41 6.03
N LEU A 185 3.97 -12.28 5.76
CA LEU A 185 4.32 -11.38 4.65
C LEU A 185 5.74 -10.83 4.77
N ALA A 186 6.17 -10.43 5.98
CA ALA A 186 7.50 -9.89 6.23
C ALA A 186 8.62 -10.93 6.04
N ASN A 187 8.29 -12.23 6.08
CA ASN A 187 9.24 -13.33 5.99
C ASN A 187 9.04 -14.20 4.74
N HIS A 188 8.25 -13.75 3.76
CA HIS A 188 7.98 -14.49 2.52
C HIS A 188 7.43 -15.92 2.78
N LEU A 189 6.57 -16.03 3.79
CA LEU A 189 5.90 -17.28 4.16
C LEU A 189 4.53 -17.32 3.47
N ASP A 190 4.49 -17.73 2.21
CA ASP A 190 3.29 -17.81 1.36
C ASP A 190 2.29 -18.88 1.85
N GLY A 191 1.66 -18.64 3.00
CA GLY A 191 0.74 -19.58 3.66
C GLY A 191 1.42 -20.70 4.44
N ARG A 192 2.75 -20.71 4.51
CA ARG A 192 3.53 -21.70 5.27
C ARG A 192 3.66 -21.30 6.74
N GLU A 193 3.71 -22.30 7.62
CA GLU A 193 4.18 -22.12 8.99
C GLU A 193 5.70 -21.96 9.02
N ALA A 194 6.21 -21.30 10.07
CA ALA A 194 7.64 -21.27 10.32
C ALA A 194 8.09 -22.55 11.02
N PHE A 195 9.32 -22.95 10.75
CA PHE A 195 9.91 -24.16 11.35
C PHE A 195 10.75 -23.79 12.57
N ALA A 196 10.87 -24.72 13.51
CA ALA A 196 11.76 -24.57 14.66
C ALA A 196 13.19 -24.22 14.21
N GLY A 197 13.80 -23.22 14.86
CA GLY A 197 15.13 -22.71 14.52
C GLY A 197 15.15 -21.69 13.36
N GLN A 198 14.03 -21.45 12.69
CA GLN A 198 13.94 -20.43 11.65
C GLN A 198 14.05 -19.03 12.25
N ARG A 199 14.85 -18.17 11.61
CA ARG A 199 14.94 -16.74 11.96
C ARG A 199 13.82 -15.99 11.26
N LEU A 200 12.97 -15.37 12.05
CA LEU A 200 11.92 -14.46 11.62
C LEU A 200 12.35 -13.03 11.86
N ARG A 201 12.15 -12.21 10.84
CA ARG A 201 12.14 -10.76 10.94
C ARG A 201 10.79 -10.34 11.49
N VAL A 202 10.76 -9.90 12.75
CA VAL A 202 9.54 -9.47 13.42
C VAL A 202 9.44 -7.95 13.40
N PRO A 203 8.35 -7.39 12.86
CA PRO A 203 8.06 -5.98 12.98
C PRO A 203 7.99 -5.52 14.43
N ILE A 204 8.74 -4.48 14.78
CA ILE A 204 8.56 -3.77 16.05
C ILE A 204 8.62 -2.27 15.80
N MET A 205 7.70 -1.51 16.41
CA MET A 205 7.94 -0.09 16.63
C MET A 205 8.77 0.04 17.91
N GLY A 206 9.96 0.63 17.79
CA GLY A 206 10.67 1.13 18.96
C GLY A 206 9.87 2.24 19.62
N ALA A 207 9.94 2.32 20.95
CA ALA A 207 9.47 3.46 21.72
C ALA A 207 10.42 4.65 21.56
#